data_AF-L7LY83-F1
#
_entry.id   AF-L7LY83-F1
#
_cell.length_a   1.000
_cell.length_b   1.000
_cell.length_c   1.000
_cell.angle_alpha   90.00
_cell.angle_beta   90.00
_cell.angle_gamma   90.00
#
_symmetry.space_group_name_H-M   'P 1'
#
loop_
_entity.id
_entity.type
_entity.pdbx_description
1 polymer ?
#
loop_
_entity_poly.entity_id
_entity_poly.type
_entity_poly.pdbx_seq_one_letter_code
_entity_poly.pdbx_strand_id
1 'polypeptide(L)'
;MLLCFVLHGLSTAYVIPVGYIFTRNLKYDRLRSLTFNVLKAFEEAGFFIVCIVTDNHQTSTAMFRGTSDDNTMQHVVPHPVRENDPLFLSFDPNHLVKNLRTNLLEREMFDGTEKIRGGFFLKALYEIQQNLLVKSARLLSRFHVEPYNLEKMKVSRATLAFSPAVISSLEFLQKNSKAHERASEFRDCGSAITFMKTVGKWYNLHDISCWKSRQRPFVTSEDDRLAWLEVDFIGYLEDIKMESAKCQARSLPKETYEATIMTRSTVAAVEYLLNDVGQVY
;
A
#
# COMPACT_ATOMS: atom_id res chain seq x y z
N MET A 1 -11.87 -6.90 -21.29
CA MET A 1 -10.99 -7.02 -20.12
C MET A 1 -11.03 -8.46 -19.65
N LEU A 2 -9.89 -9.03 -19.25
CA LEU A 2 -9.86 -10.38 -18.69
C LEU A 2 -9.90 -10.26 -17.16
N LEU A 3 -10.92 -10.82 -16.53
CA LEU A 3 -10.97 -11.01 -15.08
C LEU A 3 -10.34 -12.37 -14.76
N CYS A 4 -9.43 -12.40 -13.80
CA CYS A 4 -8.77 -13.62 -13.34
C CYS A 4 -8.95 -13.74 -11.83
N PHE A 5 -9.42 -14.92 -11.39
CA PHE A 5 -9.39 -15.30 -9.99
C PHE A 5 -8.19 -16.21 -9.76
N VAL A 6 -7.42 -15.93 -8.71
CA VAL A 6 -6.25 -16.71 -8.33
C VAL A 6 -6.34 -17.01 -6.85
N LEU A 7 -6.23 -18.27 -6.48
CA LEU A 7 -6.12 -18.71 -5.10
C LEU A 7 -4.63 -18.72 -4.72
N HIS A 8 -4.32 -18.10 -3.58
CA HIS A 8 -3.00 -18.17 -2.95
C HIS A 8 -3.13 -18.91 -1.63
N GLY A 9 -2.26 -19.91 -1.41
CA GLY A 9 -2.11 -20.55 -0.11
C GLY A 9 -1.41 -19.60 0.86
N LEU A 10 -1.93 -19.51 2.09
CA LEU A 10 -1.28 -18.75 3.17
C LEU A 10 -0.21 -19.58 3.87
N SER A 11 -0.55 -20.82 4.24
CA SER A 11 0.38 -21.77 4.89
C SER A 11 1.23 -22.58 3.92
N THR A 12 0.90 -22.54 2.62
CA THR A 12 1.52 -23.37 1.59
C THR A 12 1.79 -22.56 0.33
N ALA A 13 2.90 -22.84 -0.36
CA ALA A 13 3.37 -22.07 -1.52
C ALA A 13 2.62 -22.39 -2.83
N TYR A 14 1.30 -22.59 -2.78
CA TYR A 14 0.49 -22.86 -3.97
C TYR A 14 -0.16 -21.58 -4.50
N VAL A 15 -0.11 -21.44 -5.82
CA VAL A 15 -0.80 -20.39 -6.58
C VAL A 15 -1.61 -21.09 -7.67
N ILE A 16 -2.93 -21.01 -7.59
CA ILE A 16 -3.84 -21.74 -8.47
C ILE A 16 -4.72 -20.73 -9.21
N PRO A 17 -4.58 -20.58 -10.54
CA PRO A 17 -5.57 -19.86 -11.32
C PRO A 17 -6.90 -20.60 -11.28
N VAL A 18 -7.92 -19.93 -10.78
CA VAL A 18 -9.24 -20.52 -10.49
C VAL A 18 -10.21 -20.31 -11.65
N GLY A 19 -10.11 -19.17 -12.32
CA GLY A 19 -11.04 -18.85 -13.40
C GLY A 19 -10.61 -17.65 -14.21
N TYR A 20 -10.93 -17.71 -15.50
CA TYR A 20 -10.71 -16.66 -16.47
C TYR A 20 -12.04 -16.28 -17.09
N ILE A 21 -12.45 -15.03 -16.92
CA ILE A 21 -13.74 -14.55 -17.38
C ILE A 21 -13.51 -13.34 -18.28
N PHE A 22 -13.84 -13.50 -19.55
CA PHE A 22 -13.86 -12.37 -20.48
C PHE A 22 -15.06 -11.49 -20.15
N THR A 23 -14.78 -10.24 -19.80
CA THR A 23 -15.81 -9.27 -19.43
C THR A 23 -15.69 -8.02 -20.27
N ARG A 24 -16.84 -7.44 -20.62
CA ARG A 24 -16.95 -6.10 -21.20
C ARG A 24 -17.78 -5.27 -20.22
N ASN A 25 -17.20 -4.18 -19.71
CA ASN A 25 -17.84 -3.29 -18.74
C ASN A 25 -18.38 -4.04 -17.51
N LEU A 26 -17.49 -4.72 -16.78
CA LEU A 26 -17.86 -5.48 -15.59
C LEU A 26 -18.45 -4.54 -14.52
N LYS A 27 -19.72 -4.75 -14.18
CA LYS A 27 -20.41 -4.06 -13.09
C LYS A 27 -20.07 -4.70 -11.74
N TYR A 28 -20.15 -3.91 -10.67
CA TYR A 28 -19.77 -4.35 -9.33
C TYR A 28 -20.67 -5.49 -8.81
N ASP A 29 -21.98 -5.49 -9.10
CA ASP A 29 -22.89 -6.59 -8.72
C ASP A 29 -22.45 -7.91 -9.34
N ARG A 30 -22.09 -7.88 -10.63
CA ARG A 30 -21.63 -9.08 -11.34
C ARG A 30 -20.28 -9.55 -10.82
N LEU A 31 -19.36 -8.62 -10.53
CA LEU A 31 -18.08 -8.97 -9.91
C LEU A 31 -18.31 -9.62 -8.54
N ARG A 32 -19.19 -9.05 -7.70
CA ARG A 32 -19.57 -9.61 -6.40
C ARG A 32 -20.10 -11.04 -6.51
N SER A 33 -21.08 -11.27 -7.40
CA SER A 33 -21.63 -12.61 -7.61
C SER A 33 -20.57 -13.61 -8.07
N LEU A 34 -19.68 -13.20 -8.98
CA LEU A 34 -18.60 -14.07 -9.45
C LEU A 34 -17.61 -14.40 -8.32
N THR A 35 -17.19 -13.41 -7.55
CA THR A 35 -16.28 -13.58 -6.41
C THR A 35 -16.86 -14.54 -5.37
N PHE A 36 -18.12 -14.37 -4.98
CA PHE A 36 -18.75 -15.25 -3.98
C PHE A 36 -19.09 -16.65 -4.50
N ASN A 37 -19.39 -16.79 -5.80
CA ASN A 37 -19.53 -18.12 -6.40
C ASN A 37 -18.19 -18.87 -6.41
N VAL A 38 -17.09 -18.17 -6.74
CA VAL A 38 -15.74 -18.75 -6.68
C VAL A 38 -15.38 -19.12 -5.25
N LEU A 39 -15.59 -18.23 -4.28
CA LEU A 39 -15.36 -18.50 -2.87
C LEU A 39 -16.13 -19.75 -2.44
N LYS A 40 -17.43 -19.81 -2.71
CA LYS A 40 -18.29 -20.95 -2.34
C LYS A 40 -17.82 -22.27 -2.96
N ALA A 41 -17.46 -22.28 -4.25
CA ALA A 41 -16.97 -23.48 -4.91
C ALA A 41 -15.69 -24.03 -4.28
N PHE A 42 -14.81 -23.15 -3.78
CA PHE A 42 -13.56 -23.57 -3.12
C PHE A 42 -13.78 -24.02 -1.68
N GLU A 43 -14.71 -23.40 -0.96
CA GLU A 43 -15.17 -23.90 0.34
C GLU A 43 -15.73 -25.32 0.23
N GLU A 44 -16.61 -25.56 -0.76
CA GLU A 44 -17.18 -26.88 -1.03
C GLU A 44 -16.13 -27.92 -1.44
N ALA A 45 -15.01 -27.48 -2.03
CA ALA A 45 -13.86 -28.32 -2.36
C ALA A 45 -12.92 -28.58 -1.16
N GLY A 46 -13.19 -27.99 0.01
CA GLY A 46 -12.43 -28.18 1.24
C GLY A 46 -11.31 -27.15 1.48
N PHE A 47 -11.27 -26.05 0.73
CA PHE A 47 -10.38 -24.93 1.04
C PHE A 47 -11.00 -24.01 2.09
N PHE A 48 -10.16 -23.41 2.92
CA PHE A 48 -10.57 -22.41 3.90
C PHE A 48 -10.17 -21.02 3.44
N ILE A 49 -11.11 -20.29 2.81
CA ILE A 49 -10.89 -18.93 2.33
C ILE A 49 -11.05 -17.95 3.49
N VAL A 50 -10.00 -17.18 3.78
CA VAL A 50 -10.01 -16.17 4.85
C VAL A 50 -10.06 -14.74 4.34
N CYS A 51 -9.50 -14.46 3.16
CA CYS A 51 -9.30 -13.10 2.68
C CYS A 51 -9.58 -12.97 1.18
N ILE A 52 -10.19 -11.85 0.78
CA ILE A 52 -10.32 -11.42 -0.61
C ILE A 52 -9.42 -10.21 -0.82
N VAL A 53 -8.49 -10.33 -1.78
CA VAL A 53 -7.61 -9.23 -2.20
C VAL A 53 -7.98 -8.77 -3.60
N THR A 54 -8.15 -7.46 -3.78
CA THR A 54 -8.45 -6.85 -5.09
C THR A 54 -7.57 -5.64 -5.37
N ASP A 55 -7.59 -5.11 -6.59
CA ASP A 55 -7.02 -3.80 -6.87
C ASP A 55 -7.92 -2.67 -6.34
N ASN A 56 -7.36 -1.46 -6.17
CA ASN A 56 -8.16 -0.28 -5.81
C ASN A 56 -8.84 0.35 -7.04
N HIS A 57 -9.50 -0.47 -7.86
CA HIS A 57 -10.30 0.00 -8.99
C HIS A 57 -11.75 0.26 -8.56
N GLN A 58 -12.42 1.24 -9.17
CA GLN A 58 -13.77 1.68 -8.79
C GLN A 58 -14.79 0.54 -8.66
N THR A 59 -14.76 -0.44 -9.58
CA THR A 59 -15.63 -1.63 -9.53
C THR A 59 -15.35 -2.52 -8.31
N SER A 60 -14.08 -2.71 -7.96
CA SER A 60 -13.64 -3.50 -6.81
C SER A 60 -14.01 -2.81 -5.50
N THR A 61 -13.78 -1.50 -5.42
CA THR A 61 -14.22 -0.64 -4.31
C THR A 61 -15.74 -0.70 -4.10
N ALA A 62 -16.52 -0.63 -5.19
CA ALA A 62 -17.97 -0.74 -5.12
C ALA A 62 -18.44 -2.14 -4.70
N MET A 63 -17.74 -3.20 -5.13
CA MET A 63 -18.00 -4.56 -4.67
C MET A 63 -17.81 -4.67 -3.15
N PHE A 64 -16.68 -4.19 -2.62
CA PHE A 64 -16.41 -4.19 -1.18
C PHE A 64 -17.41 -3.34 -0.38
N ARG A 65 -17.82 -2.18 -0.89
CA ARG A 65 -18.89 -1.41 -0.24
C ARG A 65 -20.20 -2.18 -0.23
N GLY A 66 -20.54 -2.84 -1.33
CA GLY A 66 -21.76 -3.63 -1.42
C GLY A 66 -21.81 -4.85 -0.49
N THR A 67 -20.72 -5.22 0.20
CA THR A 67 -20.79 -6.31 1.19
C THR A 67 -21.40 -5.89 2.52
N SER A 68 -21.58 -4.59 2.79
CA SER A 68 -22.32 -4.09 3.94
C SER A 68 -23.69 -3.53 3.53
N ASP A 69 -24.66 -3.58 4.45
CA ASP A 69 -26.04 -3.14 4.18
C ASP A 69 -26.13 -1.62 3.92
N ASP A 70 -25.23 -0.85 4.52
CA ASP A 70 -25.14 0.61 4.42
C ASP A 70 -24.18 1.11 3.33
N ASN A 71 -23.60 0.20 2.53
CA ASN A 71 -22.60 0.50 1.48
C ASN A 71 -21.33 1.22 1.99
N THR A 72 -20.97 1.00 3.25
CA THR A 72 -19.71 1.48 3.85
C THR A 72 -18.55 0.55 3.53
N MET A 73 -17.33 1.10 3.57
CA MET A 73 -16.13 0.30 3.34
C MET A 73 -15.79 -0.43 4.63
N GLN A 74 -15.97 -1.75 4.64
CA GLN A 74 -15.65 -2.62 5.77
C GLN A 74 -14.41 -3.46 5.46
N HIS A 75 -13.53 -3.63 6.44
CA HIS A 75 -12.31 -4.44 6.32
C HIS A 75 -12.51 -5.90 6.75
N VAL A 76 -13.61 -6.16 7.46
CA VAL A 76 -14.08 -7.48 7.90
C VAL A 76 -15.59 -7.54 7.65
N VAL A 77 -16.06 -8.66 7.11
CA VAL A 77 -17.49 -8.96 6.94
C VAL A 77 -17.79 -10.40 7.35
N PRO A 78 -19.05 -10.77 7.64
CA PRO A 78 -19.42 -12.16 7.89
C PRO A 78 -19.09 -13.06 6.69
N HIS A 79 -18.52 -14.23 6.94
CA HIS A 79 -18.19 -15.17 5.88
C HIS A 79 -19.49 -15.73 5.25
N PRO A 80 -19.65 -15.69 3.91
CA PRO A 80 -20.91 -16.01 3.25
C PRO A 80 -21.26 -17.51 3.24
N VAL A 81 -20.32 -18.37 3.63
CA VAL A 81 -20.48 -19.85 3.62
C VAL A 81 -20.31 -20.46 5.01
N ARG A 82 -19.54 -19.83 5.90
CA ARG A 82 -19.18 -20.38 7.21
C ARG A 82 -19.78 -19.46 8.27
N GLU A 83 -20.77 -19.97 8.97
CA GLU A 83 -21.48 -19.20 9.99
C GLU A 83 -20.51 -18.81 11.12
N ASN A 84 -20.56 -17.55 11.55
CA ASN A 84 -19.71 -16.95 12.60
C ASN A 84 -18.22 -16.75 12.27
N ASP A 85 -17.75 -17.13 11.08
CA ASP A 85 -16.37 -16.84 10.66
C ASP A 85 -16.25 -15.44 10.03
N PRO A 86 -15.12 -14.74 10.22
CA PRO A 86 -14.84 -13.50 9.52
C PRO A 86 -14.33 -13.78 8.09
N LEU A 87 -14.62 -12.83 7.18
CA LEU A 87 -14.01 -12.71 5.87
C LEU A 87 -13.31 -11.35 5.77
N PHE A 88 -12.00 -11.37 5.57
CA PHE A 88 -11.17 -10.18 5.49
C PHE A 88 -11.17 -9.62 4.06
N LEU A 89 -11.35 -8.30 3.93
CA LEU A 89 -11.35 -7.60 2.64
C LEU A 89 -10.14 -6.66 2.56
N SER A 90 -9.27 -6.86 1.59
CA SER A 90 -8.05 -6.06 1.45
C SER A 90 -7.78 -5.63 0.01
N PHE A 91 -6.98 -4.58 -0.14
CA PHE A 91 -6.48 -4.12 -1.43
C PHE A 91 -5.01 -4.51 -1.61
N ASP A 92 -4.62 -4.85 -2.84
CA ASP A 92 -3.24 -5.23 -3.16
C ASP A 92 -2.26 -4.10 -2.76
N PRO A 93 -1.35 -4.37 -1.80
CA PRO A 93 -0.34 -3.41 -1.35
C PRO A 93 0.53 -2.88 -2.50
N ASN A 94 0.77 -3.69 -3.54
CA ASN A 94 1.51 -3.28 -4.74
C ASN A 94 0.79 -2.17 -5.50
N HIS A 95 -0.54 -2.24 -5.60
CA HIS A 95 -1.34 -1.19 -6.22
C HIS A 95 -1.37 0.07 -5.36
N LEU A 96 -1.51 -0.08 -4.04
CA LEU A 96 -1.52 1.03 -3.11
C LEU A 96 -0.18 1.78 -3.06
N VAL A 97 0.97 1.09 -3.00
CA VAL A 97 2.29 1.75 -3.02
C VAL A 97 2.53 2.52 -4.31
N LYS A 98 2.03 2.02 -5.45
CA LYS A 98 2.07 2.74 -6.73
C LYS A 98 1.26 4.04 -6.66
N ASN A 99 0.07 4.01 -6.06
CA ASN A 99 -0.78 5.18 -5.86
C ASN A 99 -0.14 6.18 -4.89
N LEU A 100 0.40 5.72 -3.76
CA LEU A 100 1.10 6.56 -2.78
C LEU A 100 2.33 7.24 -3.41
N ARG A 101 3.12 6.52 -4.22
CA ARG A 101 4.21 7.11 -5.01
C ARG A 101 3.71 8.16 -5.99
N THR A 102 2.61 7.91 -6.71
CA THR A 102 2.04 8.90 -7.63
C THR A 102 1.64 10.17 -6.87
N ASN A 103 0.99 10.03 -5.71
CA ASN A 103 0.63 11.17 -4.87
C ASN A 103 1.85 11.92 -4.32
N LEU A 104 2.92 11.20 -3.92
CA LEU A 104 4.19 11.81 -3.50
C LEU A 104 4.81 12.69 -4.60
N LEU A 105 4.71 12.26 -5.86
CA LEU A 105 5.29 12.97 -7.00
C LEU A 105 4.43 14.14 -7.48
N GLU A 106 3.12 13.98 -7.49
CA GLU A 106 2.19 14.90 -8.18
C GLU A 106 1.46 15.89 -7.25
N ARG A 107 1.54 15.70 -5.92
CA ARG A 107 0.82 16.53 -4.94
C ARG A 107 1.77 17.17 -3.94
N GLU A 108 1.44 18.41 -3.58
CA GLU A 108 1.96 19.04 -2.37
C GLU A 108 0.96 18.80 -1.24
N MET A 109 1.30 17.88 -0.34
CA MET A 109 0.53 17.58 0.86
C MET A 109 1.11 18.32 2.06
N PHE A 110 0.40 18.31 3.19
CA PHE A 110 0.86 18.93 4.43
C PHE A 110 0.53 18.01 5.60
N ASP A 111 1.50 17.76 6.49
CA ASP A 111 1.36 16.90 7.66
C ASP A 111 1.34 17.66 8.99
N GLY A 112 1.13 18.98 8.95
CA GLY A 112 1.15 19.84 10.13
C GLY A 112 2.51 20.46 10.44
N THR A 113 3.60 19.91 9.89
CA THR A 113 4.96 20.44 10.10
C THR A 113 5.43 21.27 8.92
N GLU A 114 5.56 20.64 7.75
CA GLU A 114 6.00 21.30 6.51
C GLU A 114 5.31 20.67 5.30
N LYS A 115 5.47 21.30 4.13
CA LYS A 115 4.88 20.77 2.89
C LYS A 115 5.63 19.51 2.43
N ILE A 116 4.90 18.43 2.25
CA ILE A 116 5.37 17.22 1.58
C ILE A 116 5.46 17.50 0.07
N ARG A 117 6.65 17.91 -0.38
CA ARG A 117 6.98 18.19 -1.80
C ARG A 117 7.88 17.11 -2.39
N GLY A 118 7.48 15.85 -2.27
CA GLY A 118 8.31 14.70 -2.65
C GLY A 118 8.79 14.74 -4.10
N GLY A 119 7.91 15.10 -5.05
CA GLY A 119 8.26 15.25 -6.46
C GLY A 119 9.38 16.26 -6.70
N PHE A 120 9.36 17.41 -6.00
CA PHE A 120 10.40 18.43 -6.08
C PHE A 120 11.75 17.88 -5.59
N PHE A 121 11.80 17.32 -4.38
CA PHE A 121 13.05 16.84 -3.78
C PHE A 121 13.66 15.66 -4.54
N LEU A 122 12.83 14.71 -4.99
CA LEU A 122 13.31 13.57 -5.77
C LEU A 122 13.88 13.99 -7.13
N LYS A 123 13.25 14.97 -7.79
CA LYS A 123 13.77 15.53 -9.05
C LYS A 123 15.08 16.28 -8.83
N ALA A 124 15.16 17.13 -7.81
CA ALA A 124 16.39 17.85 -7.46
C ALA A 124 17.55 16.88 -7.13
N LEU A 125 17.27 15.82 -6.37
CA LEU A 125 18.25 14.78 -6.05
C LEU A 125 18.75 14.08 -7.33
N TYR A 126 17.83 13.70 -8.22
CA TYR A 126 18.17 13.08 -9.50
C TYR A 126 19.07 13.96 -10.37
N GLU A 127 18.79 15.26 -10.43
CA GLU A 127 19.56 16.26 -11.18
C GLU A 127 20.98 16.44 -10.61
N ILE A 128 21.11 16.63 -9.29
CA ILE A 128 22.41 16.73 -8.62
C ILE A 128 23.28 15.50 -8.94
N GLN A 129 22.69 14.31 -8.86
CA GLN A 129 23.40 13.05 -9.07
C GLN A 129 23.74 12.77 -10.54
N GLN A 130 23.26 13.53 -11.53
CA GLN A 130 23.68 13.34 -12.93
C GLN A 130 25.17 13.66 -13.13
N ASN A 131 25.68 14.65 -12.38
CA ASN A 131 27.04 15.15 -12.53
C ASN A 131 28.04 14.53 -11.55
N LEU A 132 27.57 13.62 -10.68
CA LEU A 132 28.42 12.95 -9.68
C LEU A 132 28.98 11.64 -10.21
N LEU A 133 30.29 11.43 -10.00
CA LEU A 133 30.95 10.15 -10.27
C LEU A 133 30.39 9.02 -9.38
N VAL A 134 30.14 9.32 -8.11
CA VAL A 134 29.58 8.38 -7.13
C VAL A 134 28.20 8.88 -6.70
N LYS A 135 27.17 8.08 -7.00
CA LYS A 135 25.76 8.42 -6.73
C LYS A 135 25.27 7.72 -5.49
N SER A 136 24.86 8.47 -4.47
CA SER A 136 24.33 7.94 -3.21
C SER A 136 23.02 7.14 -3.40
N ALA A 137 22.18 7.56 -4.34
CA ALA A 137 20.97 6.85 -4.77
C ALA A 137 21.14 6.33 -6.20
N ARG A 138 22.12 5.44 -6.42
CA ARG A 138 22.56 4.96 -7.74
C ARG A 138 21.44 4.50 -8.68
N LEU A 139 20.38 3.88 -8.13
CA LEU A 139 19.28 3.33 -8.92
C LEU A 139 18.20 4.36 -9.25
N LEU A 140 18.23 5.55 -8.61
CA LEU A 140 17.31 6.63 -8.90
C LEU A 140 17.56 7.14 -10.32
N SER A 141 16.50 7.17 -11.11
CA SER A 141 16.56 7.51 -12.54
C SER A 141 15.33 8.31 -12.93
N ARG A 142 15.32 8.84 -14.17
CA ARG A 142 14.18 9.59 -14.71
C ARG A 142 12.84 8.83 -14.57
N PHE A 143 12.84 7.52 -14.75
CA PHE A 143 11.64 6.69 -14.62
C PHE A 143 11.02 6.63 -13.22
N HIS A 144 11.74 7.08 -12.19
CA HIS A 144 11.25 7.14 -10.82
C HIS A 144 10.68 8.52 -10.49
N VAL A 145 11.25 9.58 -11.05
CA VAL A 145 10.87 10.98 -10.78
C VAL A 145 9.83 11.50 -11.77
N GLU A 146 9.86 11.03 -13.01
CA GLU A 146 8.95 11.39 -14.10
C GLU A 146 8.46 10.12 -14.83
N PRO A 147 7.68 9.24 -14.17
CA PRO A 147 7.20 8.00 -14.77
C PRO A 147 6.11 8.26 -15.83
N TYR A 148 6.27 7.67 -17.02
CA TYR A 148 5.17 7.52 -17.99
C TYR A 148 4.28 6.32 -17.63
N ASN A 149 3.14 6.15 -18.32
CA ASN A 149 2.09 5.21 -17.93
C ASN A 149 2.58 3.77 -17.67
N LEU A 150 3.48 3.21 -18.48
CA LEU A 150 4.00 1.86 -18.24
C LEU A 150 4.90 1.78 -17.00
N GLU A 151 5.69 2.81 -16.72
CA GLU A 151 6.52 2.87 -15.50
C GLU A 151 5.70 3.16 -14.25
N LYS A 152 4.54 3.84 -14.38
CA LYS A 152 3.57 3.98 -13.28
C LYS A 152 3.05 2.61 -12.82
N MET A 153 2.98 1.62 -13.71
CA MET A 153 2.50 0.27 -13.37
C MET A 153 3.54 -0.63 -12.71
N LYS A 154 4.84 -0.31 -12.80
CA LYS A 154 5.92 -1.14 -12.24
C LYS A 154 6.08 -0.91 -10.74
N VAL A 155 5.83 -1.95 -9.95
CA VAL A 155 5.95 -1.89 -8.48
C VAL A 155 7.39 -1.60 -8.03
N SER A 156 8.39 -2.21 -8.68
CA SER A 156 9.80 -1.98 -8.36
C SER A 156 10.25 -0.53 -8.55
N ARG A 157 9.61 0.20 -9.47
CA ARG A 157 9.83 1.65 -9.64
C ARG A 157 9.20 2.44 -8.50
N ALA A 158 8.02 2.03 -8.04
CA ALA A 158 7.35 2.69 -6.93
C ALA A 158 8.12 2.49 -5.62
N THR A 159 8.51 1.25 -5.31
CA THR A 159 9.19 0.91 -4.05
C THR A 159 10.60 1.48 -3.96
N LEU A 160 11.30 1.67 -5.09
CA LEU A 160 12.63 2.30 -5.08
C LEU A 160 12.59 3.73 -4.53
N ALA A 161 11.52 4.49 -4.81
CA ALA A 161 11.38 5.85 -4.28
C ALA A 161 11.41 5.85 -2.74
N PHE A 162 10.87 4.81 -2.11
CA PHE A 162 10.84 4.63 -0.65
C PHE A 162 12.04 3.86 -0.09
N SER A 163 13.09 3.65 -0.89
CA SER A 163 14.25 2.86 -0.47
C SER A 163 15.16 3.63 0.50
N PRO A 164 15.88 2.93 1.40
CA PRO A 164 16.81 3.56 2.33
C PRO A 164 17.86 4.43 1.63
N ALA A 165 18.36 4.01 0.46
CA ALA A 165 19.37 4.77 -0.27
C ALA A 165 18.86 6.14 -0.73
N VAL A 166 17.61 6.23 -1.20
CA VAL A 166 16.99 7.49 -1.60
C VAL A 166 16.72 8.36 -0.37
N ILE A 167 16.10 7.78 0.66
CA ILE A 167 15.76 8.48 1.91
C ILE A 167 17.02 9.06 2.58
N SER A 168 18.06 8.25 2.76
CA SER A 168 19.31 8.70 3.39
C SER A 168 20.06 9.73 2.55
N SER A 169 19.89 9.73 1.22
CA SER A 169 20.45 10.79 0.37
C SER A 169 19.77 12.14 0.62
N LEU A 170 18.44 12.15 0.79
CA LEU A 170 17.69 13.36 1.14
C LEU A 170 18.06 13.85 2.54
N GLU A 171 18.13 12.94 3.52
CA GLU A 171 18.55 13.27 4.90
C GLU A 171 19.96 13.85 4.95
N PHE A 172 20.88 13.31 4.16
CA PHE A 172 22.24 13.81 4.07
C PHE A 172 22.28 15.24 3.54
N LEU A 173 21.55 15.53 2.45
CA LEU A 173 21.49 16.89 1.88
C LEU A 173 20.79 17.88 2.81
N GLN A 174 19.75 17.45 3.52
CA GLN A 174 19.05 18.26 4.53
C GLN A 174 20.01 18.68 5.66
N LYS A 175 20.80 17.73 6.20
CA LYS A 175 21.68 17.97 7.35
C LYS A 175 22.98 18.67 6.97
N ASN A 176 23.44 18.54 5.72
CA ASN A 176 24.74 19.02 5.28
C ASN A 176 24.61 20.08 4.19
N SER A 177 24.22 21.29 4.58
CA SER A 177 24.02 22.44 3.67
C SER A 177 25.26 22.85 2.86
N LYS A 178 26.46 22.39 3.25
CA LYS A 178 27.73 22.62 2.55
C LYS A 178 28.13 21.50 1.60
N ALA A 179 27.40 20.38 1.58
CA ALA A 179 27.77 19.21 0.77
C ALA A 179 27.59 19.44 -0.73
N HIS A 180 26.74 20.38 -1.13
CA HIS A 180 26.49 20.75 -2.52
C HIS A 180 25.93 22.18 -2.59
N GLU A 181 26.18 22.91 -3.67
CA GLU A 181 25.65 24.27 -3.88
C GLU A 181 24.11 24.35 -3.78
N ARG A 182 23.44 23.30 -4.27
CA ARG A 182 21.98 23.11 -4.21
C ARG A 182 21.47 22.45 -2.93
N ALA A 183 22.33 22.15 -1.95
CA ALA A 183 21.90 21.47 -0.71
C ALA A 183 20.89 22.32 0.10
N SER A 184 20.93 23.64 -0.05
CA SER A 184 19.95 24.55 0.56
C SER A 184 18.50 24.29 0.11
N GLU A 185 18.29 23.71 -1.08
CA GLU A 185 16.96 23.31 -1.58
C GLU A 185 16.30 22.24 -0.69
N PHE A 186 17.09 21.47 0.07
CA PHE A 186 16.63 20.33 0.88
C PHE A 186 16.40 20.67 2.36
N ARG A 187 16.47 21.95 2.74
CA ARG A 187 16.28 22.37 4.15
C ARG A 187 14.95 21.87 4.72
N ASP A 188 13.89 22.00 3.93
CA ASP A 188 12.51 21.75 4.33
C ASP A 188 11.96 20.46 3.66
N CYS A 189 12.75 19.38 3.68
CA CYS A 189 12.34 18.07 3.16
C CYS A 189 12.06 17.01 4.24
N GLY A 190 11.99 17.42 5.50
CA GLY A 190 11.72 16.54 6.66
C GLY A 190 10.42 15.75 6.54
N SER A 191 9.29 16.38 6.27
CA SER A 191 7.98 15.72 6.10
C SER A 191 7.95 14.83 4.86
N ALA A 192 8.66 15.19 3.79
CA ALA A 192 8.82 14.30 2.64
C ALA A 192 9.59 13.02 3.02
N ILE A 193 10.68 13.16 3.79
CA ILE A 193 11.44 12.04 4.35
C ILE A 193 10.56 11.19 5.28
N THR A 194 9.81 11.81 6.19
CA THR A 194 8.88 11.13 7.11
C THR A 194 7.84 10.34 6.34
N PHE A 195 7.17 10.97 5.36
CA PHE A 195 6.21 10.29 4.51
C PHE A 195 6.83 9.07 3.81
N MET A 196 8.02 9.24 3.23
CA MET A 196 8.71 8.15 2.52
C MET A 196 9.10 7.00 3.44
N LYS A 197 9.56 7.29 4.66
CA LYS A 197 9.85 6.28 5.68
C LYS A 197 8.58 5.56 6.13
N THR A 198 7.51 6.30 6.39
CA THR A 198 6.23 5.75 6.85
C THR A 198 5.63 4.83 5.80
N VAL A 199 5.55 5.26 4.54
CA VAL A 199 5.06 4.41 3.44
C VAL A 199 5.99 3.22 3.18
N GLY A 200 7.31 3.42 3.24
CA GLY A 200 8.28 2.34 3.10
C GLY A 200 8.14 1.27 4.19
N LYS A 201 7.94 1.68 5.46
CA LYS A 201 7.67 0.77 6.57
C LYS A 201 6.35 0.03 6.37
N TRP A 202 5.27 0.75 6.04
CA TRP A 202 3.96 0.16 5.74
C TRP A 202 4.04 -0.91 4.65
N TYR A 203 4.70 -0.64 3.53
CA TYR A 203 4.82 -1.60 2.44
C TYR A 203 5.64 -2.83 2.84
N ASN A 204 6.74 -2.65 3.59
CA ASN A 204 7.56 -3.77 4.06
C ASN A 204 6.81 -4.69 5.05
N LEU A 205 5.82 -4.17 5.79
CA LEU A 205 4.99 -4.98 6.68
C LEU A 205 3.90 -5.75 5.94
N HIS A 206 3.53 -5.32 4.73
CA HIS A 206 2.63 -6.06 3.85
C HIS A 206 3.35 -7.03 2.91
N ASP A 207 4.65 -6.87 2.71
CA ASP A 207 5.51 -7.73 1.87
C ASP A 207 6.41 -8.63 2.73
N ILE A 208 5.83 -9.21 3.78
CA ILE A 208 6.52 -10.19 4.63
C ILE A 208 6.48 -11.55 3.94
N SER A 209 7.63 -12.21 3.83
CA SER A 209 7.76 -13.56 3.30
C SER A 209 8.89 -14.30 4.00
N CYS A 210 8.67 -15.57 4.34
CA CYS A 210 9.66 -16.40 5.03
C CYS A 210 11.01 -16.56 4.30
N TRP A 211 11.08 -16.21 3.01
CA TRP A 211 12.22 -16.53 2.15
C TRP A 211 12.90 -15.32 1.50
N LYS A 212 12.24 -14.16 1.42
CA LYS A 212 12.75 -12.99 0.67
C LYS A 212 12.71 -11.68 1.45
N SER A 213 11.83 -11.55 2.46
CA SER A 213 11.73 -10.30 3.20
C SER A 213 12.84 -10.19 4.24
N ARG A 214 13.30 -8.96 4.46
CA ARG A 214 14.17 -8.63 5.61
C ARG A 214 13.40 -8.64 6.94
N GLN A 215 12.06 -8.61 6.87
CA GLN A 215 11.17 -8.63 8.01
C GLN A 215 10.82 -10.07 8.40
N ARG A 216 10.69 -10.31 9.71
CA ARG A 216 10.27 -11.61 10.25
C ARG A 216 8.74 -11.76 10.13
N PRO A 217 8.21 -12.99 10.03
CA PRO A 217 6.79 -13.26 10.20
C PRO A 217 6.21 -12.68 11.50
N PHE A 218 4.90 -12.46 11.56
CA PHE A 218 4.17 -12.18 12.79
C PHE A 218 3.94 -13.49 13.54
N VAL A 219 4.35 -13.52 14.81
CA VAL A 219 4.29 -14.73 15.66
C VAL A 219 3.36 -14.55 16.86
N THR A 220 2.89 -13.33 17.11
CA THR A 220 2.01 -12.97 18.22
C THR A 220 1.12 -11.81 17.79
N SER A 221 -0.12 -11.77 18.29
CA SER A 221 -1.05 -10.66 18.10
C SER A 221 -0.57 -9.38 18.80
N GLU A 222 0.28 -9.51 19.82
CA GLU A 222 0.84 -8.39 20.59
C GLU A 222 2.10 -7.78 19.92
N ASP A 223 2.30 -8.01 18.62
CA ASP A 223 3.46 -7.48 17.91
C ASP A 223 3.29 -5.97 17.68
N ASP A 224 4.21 -5.15 18.19
CA ASP A 224 4.22 -3.69 18.04
C ASP A 224 4.08 -3.23 16.58
N ARG A 225 4.47 -4.07 15.61
CA ARG A 225 4.32 -3.76 14.18
C ARG A 225 2.85 -3.76 13.74
N LEU A 226 2.00 -4.59 14.35
CA LEU A 226 0.54 -4.60 14.13
C LEU A 226 -0.09 -3.34 14.73
N ALA A 227 0.25 -3.01 15.97
CA ALA A 227 -0.18 -1.76 16.61
C ALA A 227 0.24 -0.52 15.80
N TRP A 228 1.46 -0.53 15.25
CA TRP A 228 1.93 0.55 14.37
C TRP A 228 1.10 0.67 13.08
N LEU A 229 0.66 -0.45 12.49
CA LEU A 229 -0.19 -0.42 11.28
C LEU A 229 -1.58 0.12 11.57
N GLU A 230 -2.16 -0.25 12.72
CA GLU A 230 -3.52 0.12 13.08
C GLU A 230 -3.64 1.53 13.68
N VAL A 231 -2.65 1.95 14.46
CA VAL A 231 -2.69 3.21 15.22
C VAL A 231 -1.80 4.26 14.56
N ASP A 232 -0.48 4.06 14.58
CA ASP A 232 0.47 5.10 14.19
C ASP A 232 0.36 5.47 12.70
N PHE A 233 0.28 4.46 11.84
CA PHE A 233 0.21 4.66 10.40
C PHE A 233 -1.11 5.33 9.99
N ILE A 234 -2.23 4.90 10.55
CA ILE A 234 -3.54 5.48 10.26
C ILE A 234 -3.63 6.89 10.82
N GLY A 235 -3.18 7.11 12.06
CA GLY A 235 -3.09 8.44 12.66
C GLY A 235 -2.28 9.41 11.79
N TYR A 236 -1.15 8.97 11.26
CA TYR A 236 -0.36 9.80 10.33
C TYR A 236 -1.11 10.16 9.04
N LEU A 237 -1.89 9.23 8.46
CA LEU A 237 -2.71 9.53 7.28
C LEU A 237 -3.88 10.47 7.61
N GLU A 238 -4.46 10.35 8.80
CA GLU A 238 -5.50 11.24 9.32
C GLU A 238 -4.95 12.65 9.53
N ASP A 239 -3.75 12.78 10.09
CA ASP A 239 -3.05 14.04 10.26
C ASP A 239 -2.80 14.71 8.90
N ILE A 240 -2.25 13.97 7.91
CA ILE A 240 -2.08 14.54 6.56
C ILE A 240 -3.40 15.05 6.00
N LYS A 241 -4.48 14.27 6.14
CA LYS A 241 -5.80 14.64 5.63
C LYS A 241 -6.35 15.88 6.32
N MET A 242 -6.27 15.94 7.65
CA MET A 242 -6.76 17.04 8.48
C MET A 242 -5.94 18.31 8.26
N GLU A 243 -4.62 18.23 8.36
CA GLU A 243 -3.71 19.37 8.25
C GLU A 243 -3.68 19.93 6.82
N SER A 244 -3.72 19.07 5.80
CA SER A 244 -3.87 19.53 4.42
C SER A 244 -5.18 20.30 4.22
N ALA A 245 -6.28 19.88 4.85
CA ALA A 245 -7.56 20.60 4.77
C ALA A 245 -7.50 21.98 5.44
N LYS A 246 -6.86 22.07 6.62
CA LYS A 246 -6.67 23.34 7.35
C LYS A 246 -5.91 24.39 6.54
N CYS A 247 -4.88 23.96 5.80
CA CYS A 247 -4.02 24.84 5.02
C CYS A 247 -4.42 24.95 3.53
N GLN A 248 -5.59 24.43 3.13
CA GLN A 248 -6.04 24.37 1.73
C GLN A 248 -5.02 23.72 0.77
N ALA A 249 -4.18 22.81 1.31
CA ALA A 249 -3.25 22.00 0.54
C ALA A 249 -3.96 20.76 -0.05
N ARG A 250 -3.32 20.09 -1.02
CA ARG A 250 -3.88 18.86 -1.56
C ARG A 250 -3.63 17.71 -0.58
N SER A 251 -4.67 16.97 -0.22
CA SER A 251 -4.55 15.69 0.50
C SER A 251 -4.34 14.52 -0.48
N LEU A 252 -4.06 13.33 0.07
CA LEU A 252 -4.36 12.07 -0.58
C LEU A 252 -5.81 12.07 -1.12
N PRO A 253 -6.05 11.57 -2.34
CA PRO A 253 -7.40 11.34 -2.87
C PRO A 253 -8.19 10.46 -1.90
N LYS A 254 -9.51 10.69 -1.83
CA LYS A 254 -10.41 9.92 -0.97
C LYS A 254 -10.25 8.42 -1.20
N GLU A 255 -10.17 8.01 -2.46
CA GLU A 255 -10.05 6.62 -2.89
C GLU A 255 -8.73 5.99 -2.46
N THR A 256 -7.63 6.75 -2.50
CA THR A 256 -6.33 6.27 -2.03
C THR A 256 -6.31 6.19 -0.50
N TYR A 257 -6.82 7.21 0.17
CA TYR A 257 -6.92 7.25 1.63
C TYR A 257 -7.75 6.07 2.17
N GLU A 258 -9.00 5.93 1.72
CA GLU A 258 -9.92 4.88 2.17
C GLU A 258 -9.36 3.48 1.92
N ALA A 259 -8.72 3.25 0.78
CA ALA A 259 -8.11 1.96 0.49
C ALA A 259 -6.85 1.68 1.32
N THR A 260 -6.10 2.72 1.69
CA THR A 260 -4.86 2.55 2.48
C THR A 260 -5.18 2.28 3.96
N ILE A 261 -6.22 2.88 4.51
CA ILE A 261 -6.68 2.58 5.89
C ILE A 261 -7.28 1.16 6.02
N MET A 262 -7.61 0.49 4.92
CA MET A 262 -7.96 -0.94 4.93
C MET A 262 -6.80 -1.86 5.31
N THR A 263 -5.61 -1.31 5.60
CA THR A 263 -4.56 -2.04 6.32
C THR A 263 -5.05 -2.70 7.62
N ARG A 264 -6.14 -2.20 8.22
CA ARG A 264 -6.85 -2.85 9.34
C ARG A 264 -7.27 -4.28 9.01
N SER A 265 -7.57 -4.58 7.74
CA SER A 265 -7.85 -5.95 7.29
C SER A 265 -6.67 -6.87 7.49
N THR A 266 -5.45 -6.41 7.18
CA THR A 266 -4.22 -7.16 7.41
C THR A 266 -4.03 -7.44 8.89
N VAL A 267 -4.21 -6.43 9.74
CA VAL A 267 -4.08 -6.58 11.20
C VAL A 267 -5.08 -7.61 11.74
N ALA A 268 -6.37 -7.43 11.45
CA ALA A 268 -7.42 -8.34 11.88
C ALA A 268 -7.23 -9.78 11.34
N ALA A 269 -6.75 -9.92 10.10
CA ALA A 269 -6.46 -11.23 9.53
C ALA A 269 -5.29 -11.92 10.23
N VAL A 270 -4.22 -11.20 10.56
CA VAL A 270 -3.06 -11.73 11.30
C VAL A 270 -3.47 -12.17 12.70
N GLU A 271 -4.23 -11.34 13.42
CA GLU A 271 -4.73 -11.65 14.76
C GLU A 271 -5.60 -12.91 14.76
N TYR A 272 -6.54 -13.01 13.81
CA TYR A 272 -7.39 -14.18 13.66
C TYR A 272 -6.58 -15.45 13.37
N LEU A 273 -5.60 -15.36 12.46
CA LEU A 273 -4.77 -16.51 12.11
C LEU A 273 -3.91 -16.98 13.29
N LEU A 274 -3.39 -16.05 14.10
CA LEU A 274 -2.58 -16.37 15.27
C LEU A 274 -3.40 -16.91 16.45
N ASN A 275 -4.54 -16.28 16.74
CA ASN A 275 -5.32 -16.54 17.95
C ASN A 275 -6.34 -17.66 17.77
N ASP A 276 -7.04 -17.70 16.63
CA ASP A 276 -8.17 -18.61 16.40
C ASP A 276 -7.76 -19.83 15.57
N VAL A 277 -6.80 -19.67 14.64
CA VAL A 277 -6.35 -20.75 13.75
C VAL A 277 -5.03 -21.38 14.22
N GLY A 278 -4.23 -20.67 15.03
CA GLY A 278 -2.92 -21.11 15.49
C GLY A 278 -1.83 -21.16 14.40
N GLN A 279 -1.96 -20.34 13.36
CA GLN A 279 -1.00 -20.23 12.25
C GLN A 279 -0.18 -18.96 12.33
N VAL A 280 1.14 -19.10 12.19
CA VAL A 280 2.09 -17.99 12.03
C VAL A 280 1.90 -17.36 10.63
N TYR A 281 1.92 -16.02 10.56
CA TYR A 281 1.69 -15.24 9.33
C TYR A 281 2.95 -14.55 8.83
#